data_AF-A0AA39G106-F1
#
_entry.id   AF-A0AA39G106-F1
#
_cell.length_a   1.000
_cell.length_b   1.000
_cell.length_c   1.000
_cell.angle_alpha   90.00
_cell.angle_beta   90.00
_cell.angle_gamma   90.00
#
_symmetry.space_group_name_H-M   'P 1'
#
loop_
_entity.id
_entity.type
_entity.pdbx_description
1 polymer ?
#
loop_
_entity_poly.entity_id
_entity_poly.type
_entity_poly.pdbx_seq_one_letter_code
_entity_poly.pdbx_strand_id
1 'polypeptide(L)'
;MTTRPTHNVDEDISLGTSILKVKATDADSGANADIEYLVSDDHFSVDSNGLIVNNKQLDADNNNAYYEFVVTAKDRGNPSKTGTATVRIYTKNKNDEEPKFSQQVYTPNVDENAGSNTLVTTVVASDKDGDNVRFGFVGGTTSSGQFVIEEITGVIRLHGEKISLDRDKYELNVTAMDDGACCLDGKNNIHTSTAVVVVFITDVNDNKPVFKECASYSPKVEEGASNGSPVIKVQATDEDKGVNGQVKYSIVQQPNQKGTKFTVDEETGQVSTNKVRFVNF
;
A
#
# COMPACT_ATOMS: atom_id res chain seq x y z
N MET A 1 -5.72 5.64 -53.79
CA MET A 1 -5.85 6.00 -52.37
C MET A 1 -6.81 5.00 -51.74
N THR A 2 -6.29 3.98 -51.08
CA THR A 2 -7.10 2.96 -50.42
C THR A 2 -7.66 3.55 -49.12
N THR A 3 -8.97 3.80 -49.10
CA THR A 3 -9.70 4.17 -47.88
C THR A 3 -9.51 3.04 -46.88
N ARG A 4 -8.84 3.32 -45.75
CA ARG A 4 -8.75 2.37 -44.64
C ARG A 4 -10.13 2.32 -43.97
N PRO A 5 -10.88 1.22 -44.05
CA PRO A 5 -12.14 1.12 -43.31
C PRO A 5 -11.79 1.13 -41.81
N THR A 6 -12.07 2.23 -41.13
CA THR A 6 -11.98 2.32 -39.68
C THR A 6 -13.26 1.77 -39.08
N HIS A 7 -13.15 0.68 -38.34
CA HIS A 7 -14.25 0.11 -37.55
C HIS A 7 -13.89 0.25 -36.08
N ASN A 8 -14.81 0.84 -35.30
CA ASN A 8 -14.66 0.95 -33.84
C ASN A 8 -15.57 -0.10 -33.19
N VAL A 9 -15.02 -0.90 -32.29
CA VAL A 9 -15.76 -1.88 -31.49
C VAL A 9 -15.50 -1.60 -30.01
N ASP A 10 -16.49 -1.89 -29.18
CA ASP A 10 -16.28 -1.90 -27.73
C ASP A 10 -15.36 -3.09 -27.38
N GLU A 11 -14.52 -2.95 -26.36
CA GLU A 11 -13.59 -4.03 -25.98
C GLU A 11 -14.32 -5.25 -25.38
N ASP A 12 -15.45 -4.98 -24.72
CA ASP A 12 -16.26 -5.95 -23.99
C ASP A 12 -17.20 -6.78 -24.87
N ILE A 13 -17.04 -6.72 -26.20
CA ILE A 13 -17.87 -7.48 -27.14
C ILE A 13 -17.79 -8.99 -26.88
N SER A 14 -18.95 -9.66 -26.87
CA SER A 14 -19.05 -11.11 -26.77
C SER A 14 -18.20 -11.82 -27.83
N LEU A 15 -17.61 -12.96 -27.47
CA LEU A 15 -16.87 -13.81 -28.41
C LEU A 15 -17.73 -14.18 -29.63
N GLY A 16 -17.12 -14.14 -30.83
CA GLY A 16 -17.78 -14.44 -32.10
C GLY A 16 -18.61 -13.29 -32.67
N THR A 17 -18.54 -12.09 -32.10
CA THR A 17 -19.20 -10.90 -32.63
C THR A 17 -18.63 -10.54 -34.00
N SER A 18 -19.52 -10.28 -34.96
CA SER A 18 -19.17 -9.84 -36.31
C SER A 18 -18.64 -8.41 -36.30
N ILE A 19 -17.41 -8.20 -36.76
CA ILE A 19 -16.76 -6.89 -36.75
C ILE A 19 -16.79 -6.27 -38.14
N LEU A 20 -16.20 -6.94 -39.13
CA LEU A 20 -16.13 -6.41 -40.49
C LEU A 20 -16.07 -7.53 -41.52
N LYS A 21 -16.42 -7.20 -42.76
CA LYS A 21 -16.34 -8.15 -43.87
C LYS A 21 -15.32 -7.68 -44.89
N VAL A 22 -14.32 -8.53 -45.16
CA VAL A 22 -13.35 -8.34 -46.24
C VAL A 22 -13.83 -9.02 -47.51
N LYS A 23 -13.26 -8.59 -48.64
CA LYS A 23 -13.52 -9.22 -49.94
C LYS A 23 -12.26 -9.17 -50.80
N ALA A 24 -11.87 -10.32 -51.32
CA ALA A 24 -10.90 -10.46 -52.40
C ALA A 24 -11.60 -11.04 -53.65
N THR A 25 -10.96 -10.88 -54.80
CA THR A 25 -11.42 -11.43 -56.09
C THR A 25 -10.23 -11.97 -56.85
N ASP A 26 -10.41 -13.11 -57.50
CA ASP A 26 -9.44 -13.70 -58.42
C ASP A 26 -10.05 -13.74 -59.83
N ALA A 27 -9.24 -13.46 -60.84
CA ALA A 27 -9.69 -13.40 -62.24
C ALA A 27 -9.68 -14.77 -62.93
N ASP A 28 -9.13 -15.80 -62.30
CA ASP A 28 -9.04 -17.15 -62.83
C ASP A 28 -10.38 -17.91 -62.72
N SER A 29 -10.36 -19.24 -62.88
CA SER A 29 -11.54 -20.10 -62.79
C SER A 29 -11.23 -21.41 -62.06
N GLY A 30 -12.25 -22.05 -61.49
CA GLY A 30 -12.09 -23.29 -60.72
C GLY A 30 -11.23 -23.07 -59.47
N ALA A 31 -10.36 -24.03 -59.15
CA ALA A 31 -9.51 -23.96 -57.95
C ALA A 31 -8.55 -22.76 -57.94
N ASN A 32 -8.16 -22.25 -59.11
CA ASN A 32 -7.30 -21.07 -59.22
C ASN A 32 -8.03 -19.77 -58.83
N ALA A 33 -9.36 -19.77 -58.77
CA ALA A 33 -10.15 -18.63 -58.27
C ALA A 33 -10.91 -18.92 -56.96
N ASP A 34 -10.72 -20.10 -56.37
CA ASP A 34 -11.29 -20.45 -55.08
C ASP A 34 -10.42 -19.87 -53.95
N ILE A 35 -10.96 -18.89 -53.22
CA ILE A 35 -10.23 -18.07 -52.26
C ILE A 35 -10.42 -18.61 -50.84
N GLU A 36 -9.30 -18.82 -50.17
CA GLU A 36 -9.21 -19.07 -48.73
C GLU A 36 -8.69 -17.82 -48.00
N TYR A 37 -9.36 -17.43 -46.91
CA TYR A 37 -8.95 -16.29 -46.08
C TYR A 37 -8.22 -16.77 -44.82
N LEU A 38 -7.20 -16.01 -44.43
CA LEU A 38 -6.38 -16.23 -43.23
C LEU A 38 -6.12 -14.89 -42.53
N VAL A 39 -6.01 -14.89 -41.21
CA VAL A 39 -5.63 -13.71 -40.40
C VAL A 39 -4.32 -13.97 -39.65
N SER A 40 -3.53 -12.93 -39.42
CA SER A 40 -2.24 -13.04 -38.73
C SER A 40 -2.30 -12.85 -37.20
N ASP A 41 -3.47 -12.53 -36.64
CA ASP A 41 -3.68 -12.27 -35.22
C ASP A 41 -4.78 -13.19 -34.69
N ASP A 42 -4.52 -13.83 -33.55
CA ASP A 42 -5.38 -14.86 -32.98
C ASP A 42 -6.53 -14.32 -32.11
N HIS A 43 -6.57 -13.00 -31.88
CA HIS A 43 -7.75 -12.31 -31.36
C HIS A 43 -8.89 -12.30 -32.38
N PHE A 44 -8.60 -12.55 -33.65
CA PHE A 44 -9.59 -12.55 -34.72
C PHE A 44 -9.63 -13.90 -35.44
N SER A 45 -10.76 -14.18 -36.07
CA SER A 45 -10.89 -15.26 -37.04
C SER A 45 -11.66 -14.76 -38.25
N VAL A 46 -11.46 -15.40 -39.40
CA VAL A 46 -12.13 -15.04 -40.66
C VAL A 46 -12.79 -16.28 -41.25
N ASP A 47 -14.07 -16.16 -41.64
CA ASP A 47 -14.78 -17.24 -42.31
C ASP A 47 -14.48 -17.29 -43.83
N SER A 48 -14.97 -18.33 -44.51
CA SER A 48 -14.80 -18.48 -45.97
C SER A 48 -15.48 -17.37 -46.79
N ASN A 49 -16.41 -16.61 -46.20
CA ASN A 49 -17.08 -15.49 -46.83
C ASN A 49 -16.37 -14.15 -46.57
N GLY A 50 -15.24 -14.16 -45.86
CA GLY A 50 -14.48 -12.97 -45.47
C GLY A 50 -15.05 -12.22 -44.27
N LEU A 51 -15.99 -12.79 -43.49
CA LEU A 51 -16.49 -12.18 -42.26
C LEU A 51 -15.46 -12.38 -41.14
N ILE A 52 -14.99 -11.28 -40.57
CA ILE A 52 -14.07 -11.26 -39.44
C ILE A 52 -14.88 -11.13 -38.15
N VAL A 53 -14.59 -12.00 -37.20
CA VAL A 53 -15.16 -12.01 -35.85
C VAL A 53 -14.06 -12.00 -34.79
N ASN A 54 -14.35 -11.55 -33.57
CA ASN A 54 -13.42 -11.74 -32.45
C ASN A 54 -13.41 -13.21 -31.99
N ASN A 55 -12.21 -13.76 -31.84
CA ASN A 55 -11.93 -15.10 -31.31
C ASN A 55 -11.44 -15.05 -29.85
N LYS A 56 -11.00 -13.88 -29.38
CA LYS A 56 -10.67 -13.60 -27.98
C LYS A 56 -11.35 -12.31 -27.52
N GLN A 57 -11.34 -12.09 -26.20
CA GLN A 57 -11.72 -10.81 -25.63
C GLN A 57 -10.75 -9.75 -26.14
N LEU A 58 -11.28 -8.58 -26.49
CA LEU A 58 -10.46 -7.43 -26.81
C LEU A 58 -10.21 -6.64 -25.51
N ASP A 59 -9.13 -5.88 -25.50
CA ASP A 59 -8.67 -5.12 -24.33
C ASP A 59 -8.12 -3.79 -24.84
N ALA A 60 -8.70 -2.68 -24.40
CA ALA A 60 -8.38 -1.31 -24.76
C ALA A 60 -7.47 -0.61 -23.73
N ASP A 61 -7.23 -1.27 -22.59
CA ASP A 61 -6.51 -0.73 -21.44
C ASP A 61 -5.06 -0.38 -21.77
N ASN A 62 -4.44 0.40 -20.88
CA ASN A 62 -3.03 0.77 -20.99
C ASN A 62 -2.65 1.40 -22.35
N ASN A 63 -3.61 2.11 -22.97
CA ASN A 63 -3.51 2.72 -24.30
C ASN A 63 -3.54 1.74 -25.49
N ASN A 64 -4.14 0.55 -25.34
CA ASN A 64 -4.32 -0.38 -26.45
C ASN A 64 -5.50 0.04 -27.36
N ALA A 65 -5.36 1.16 -28.04
CA ALA A 65 -6.46 1.78 -28.81
C ALA A 65 -6.85 1.03 -30.10
N TYR A 66 -6.04 0.08 -30.58
CA TYR A 66 -6.35 -0.69 -31.77
C TYR A 66 -5.53 -1.97 -31.90
N TYR A 67 -6.14 -2.94 -32.59
CA TYR A 67 -5.45 -4.12 -33.13
C TYR A 67 -5.18 -3.90 -34.62
N GLU A 68 -3.96 -4.21 -35.06
CA GLU A 68 -3.56 -4.16 -36.47
C GLU A 68 -2.98 -5.50 -36.91
N PHE A 69 -3.60 -6.09 -37.93
CA PHE A 69 -3.23 -7.41 -38.43
C PHE A 69 -3.38 -7.51 -39.95
N VAL A 70 -2.79 -8.55 -40.54
CA VAL A 70 -2.83 -8.81 -41.97
C VAL A 70 -3.86 -9.89 -42.25
N VAL A 71 -4.73 -9.62 -43.21
CA VAL A 71 -5.60 -10.60 -43.83
C VAL A 71 -4.96 -11.07 -45.14
N THR A 72 -4.83 -12.38 -45.30
CA THR A 72 -4.30 -13.00 -46.51
C THR A 72 -5.42 -13.72 -47.25
N ALA A 73 -5.61 -13.40 -48.53
CA ALA A 73 -6.43 -14.17 -49.46
C ALA A 73 -5.50 -15.05 -50.29
N LYS A 74 -5.74 -16.36 -50.29
CA LYS A 74 -4.92 -17.38 -50.95
C LYS A 74 -5.78 -18.18 -51.91
N ASP A 75 -5.37 -18.30 -53.17
CA ASP A 75 -6.03 -19.19 -54.12
C ASP A 75 -5.68 -20.67 -53.82
N ARG A 76 -6.45 -21.60 -54.39
CA ARG A 76 -6.18 -23.05 -54.33
C ARG A 76 -5.47 -23.58 -55.57
N GLY A 77 -4.78 -22.72 -56.31
CA GLY A 77 -3.98 -23.09 -57.47
C GLY A 77 -2.70 -23.84 -57.07
N ASN A 78 -2.02 -24.42 -58.08
CA ASN A 78 -0.71 -25.04 -57.91
C ASN A 78 0.29 -24.52 -58.96
N PRO A 79 1.24 -23.65 -58.59
CA PRO A 79 1.48 -23.12 -57.25
C PRO A 79 0.45 -22.06 -56.84
N SER A 80 0.10 -22.00 -55.55
CA SER A 80 -0.88 -21.03 -55.05
C SER A 80 -0.35 -19.60 -55.05
N LYS A 81 -1.19 -18.60 -55.35
CA LYS A 81 -0.88 -17.17 -55.18
C LYS A 81 -1.65 -16.57 -54.02
N THR A 82 -1.16 -15.42 -53.54
CA THR A 82 -1.71 -14.72 -52.38
C THR A 82 -1.80 -13.22 -52.61
N GLY A 83 -2.86 -12.60 -52.11
CA GLY A 83 -2.97 -11.16 -51.90
C GLY A 83 -3.16 -10.84 -50.42
N THR A 84 -2.67 -9.69 -49.95
CA THR A 84 -2.76 -9.30 -48.54
C THR A 84 -3.36 -7.91 -48.37
N ALA A 85 -4.09 -7.71 -47.27
CA ALA A 85 -4.59 -6.41 -46.84
C ALA A 85 -4.35 -6.21 -45.34
N THR A 86 -3.95 -5.00 -44.94
CA THR A 86 -3.85 -4.63 -43.52
C THR A 86 -5.21 -4.18 -43.03
N VAL A 87 -5.66 -4.77 -41.93
CA VAL A 87 -6.88 -4.43 -41.21
C VAL A 87 -6.50 -3.80 -39.88
N ARG A 88 -7.16 -2.69 -39.54
CA ARG A 88 -7.02 -2.02 -38.26
C ARG A 88 -8.40 -1.89 -37.62
N ILE A 89 -8.56 -2.49 -36.44
CA ILE A 89 -9.79 -2.44 -35.65
C ILE A 89 -9.49 -1.58 -34.42
N TYR A 90 -10.21 -0.48 -34.27
CA TYR A 90 -10.10 0.39 -33.11
C TYR A 90 -10.99 -0.13 -32.00
N THR A 91 -10.43 -0.22 -30.80
CA THR A 91 -11.13 -0.62 -29.59
C THR A 91 -11.53 0.62 -28.79
N LYS A 92 -12.73 0.58 -28.24
CA LYS A 92 -13.24 1.62 -27.34
C LYS A 92 -13.17 1.09 -25.92
N ASN A 93 -12.52 1.87 -25.05
CA ASN A 93 -12.45 1.57 -23.62
C ASN A 93 -13.84 1.51 -23.00
N LYS A 94 -13.98 0.62 -22.02
CA LYS A 94 -15.02 0.56 -21.02
C LYS A 94 -14.40 0.86 -19.65
N ASN A 95 -15.25 0.97 -18.65
CA ASN A 95 -14.81 1.11 -17.26
C ASN A 95 -15.12 -0.23 -16.60
N ASP A 96 -14.24 -1.20 -16.76
CA ASP A 96 -14.41 -2.59 -16.34
C ASP A 96 -13.25 -3.12 -15.50
N GLU A 97 -12.23 -2.30 -15.27
CA GLU A 97 -11.20 -2.51 -14.28
C GLU A 97 -11.49 -1.67 -13.02
N GLU A 98 -11.10 -2.18 -11.86
CA GLU A 98 -11.21 -1.45 -10.60
C GLU A 98 -9.88 -0.80 -10.23
N PRO A 99 -9.88 0.35 -9.51
CA PRO A 99 -8.65 0.94 -9.03
C PRO A 99 -7.85 -0.05 -8.20
N LYS A 100 -6.56 -0.19 -8.45
CA LYS A 100 -5.71 -1.15 -7.73
C LYS A 100 -4.67 -0.45 -6.86
N PHE A 101 -4.75 -0.66 -5.55
CA PHE A 101 -3.72 -0.20 -4.63
C PHE A 101 -2.37 -0.86 -4.90
N SER A 102 -1.30 -0.08 -4.79
CA SER A 102 0.09 -0.55 -4.88
C SER A 102 0.46 -1.53 -3.75
N GLN A 103 -0.20 -1.40 -2.59
CA GLN A 103 -0.10 -2.31 -1.45
C GLN A 103 -1.48 -2.54 -0.84
N GLN A 104 -1.74 -3.78 -0.39
CA GLN A 104 -2.97 -4.13 0.35
C GLN A 104 -2.90 -3.72 1.83
N VAL A 105 -1.69 -3.63 2.39
CA VAL A 105 -1.44 -3.22 3.77
C VAL A 105 -0.27 -2.24 3.83
N TYR A 106 -0.48 -1.10 4.49
CA TYR A 106 0.54 -0.09 4.79
C TYR A 106 0.79 -0.05 6.30
N THR A 107 2.04 0.02 6.74
CA THR A 107 2.38 -0.03 8.19
C THR A 107 3.29 1.14 8.62
N PRO A 108 2.82 2.40 8.57
CA PRO A 108 3.61 3.54 9.02
C PRO A 108 3.75 3.59 10.55
N ASN A 109 4.75 4.34 11.02
CA ASN A 109 4.94 4.67 12.43
C ASN A 109 4.74 6.17 12.63
N VAL A 110 4.17 6.55 13.77
CA VAL A 110 3.94 7.93 14.15
C VAL A 110 4.28 8.10 15.62
N ASP A 111 5.09 9.12 15.92
CA ASP A 111 5.47 9.44 17.29
C ASP A 111 4.26 9.92 18.09
N GLU A 112 4.22 9.55 19.36
CA GLU A 112 3.08 9.81 20.24
C GLU A 112 2.84 11.31 20.51
N ASN A 113 3.89 12.11 20.39
CA ASN A 113 3.86 13.56 20.55
C ASN A 113 3.75 14.30 19.20
N ALA A 114 3.54 13.58 18.10
CA ALA A 114 3.34 14.16 16.78
C ALA A 114 2.17 15.13 16.79
N GLY A 115 2.40 16.32 16.23
CA GLY A 115 1.39 17.37 16.13
C GLY A 115 0.36 17.11 15.03
N SER A 116 -0.72 17.87 15.06
CA SER A 116 -1.68 17.94 13.96
C SER A 116 -0.96 18.25 12.63
N ASN A 117 -1.49 17.73 11.53
CA ASN A 117 -0.96 17.85 10.17
C ASN A 117 0.34 17.06 9.89
N THR A 118 0.85 16.28 10.86
CA THR A 118 1.98 15.37 10.61
C THR A 118 1.62 14.37 9.52
N LEU A 119 2.55 14.16 8.58
CA LEU A 119 2.41 13.17 7.51
C LEU A 119 2.51 11.76 8.13
N VAL A 120 1.49 10.94 7.91
CA VAL A 120 1.46 9.55 8.36
C VAL A 120 1.98 8.63 7.27
N THR A 121 1.34 8.67 6.10
CA THR A 121 1.74 7.91 4.91
C THR A 121 1.04 8.46 3.67
N THR A 122 1.37 7.94 2.50
CA THR A 122 0.64 8.16 1.26
C THR A 122 0.20 6.82 0.71
N VAL A 123 -1.09 6.64 0.47
CA VAL A 123 -1.61 5.48 -0.26
C VAL A 123 -1.61 5.78 -1.75
N VAL A 124 -1.34 4.76 -2.57
CA VAL A 124 -1.29 4.89 -4.02
C VAL A 124 -2.11 3.79 -4.65
N ALA A 125 -2.98 4.15 -5.59
CA ALA A 125 -3.73 3.23 -6.43
C ALA A 125 -3.75 3.75 -7.88
N SER A 126 -3.93 2.85 -8.83
CA SER A 126 -4.00 3.15 -10.26
C SER A 126 -5.11 2.34 -10.90
N ASP A 127 -5.81 2.93 -11.86
CA ASP A 127 -6.78 2.26 -12.71
C ASP A 127 -6.16 1.94 -14.08
N LYS A 128 -6.48 0.78 -14.67
CA LYS A 128 -5.97 0.38 -15.99
C LYS A 128 -6.74 1.02 -17.14
N ASP A 129 -8.00 1.37 -16.90
CA ASP A 129 -8.89 2.03 -17.86
C ASP A 129 -8.42 3.48 -18.12
N GLY A 130 -7.58 4.02 -17.23
CA GLY A 130 -7.02 5.36 -17.31
C GLY A 130 -7.84 6.42 -16.57
N ASP A 131 -8.73 5.99 -15.67
CA ASP A 131 -9.50 6.87 -14.80
C ASP A 131 -8.66 7.61 -13.77
N ASN A 132 -9.21 8.72 -13.27
CA ASN A 132 -8.64 9.39 -12.11
C ASN A 132 -9.12 8.67 -10.85
N VAL A 133 -8.19 8.36 -9.96
CA VAL A 133 -8.50 7.70 -8.69
C VAL A 133 -8.67 8.72 -7.57
N ARG A 134 -9.78 8.61 -6.84
CA ARG A 134 -10.08 9.38 -5.63
C ARG A 134 -9.98 8.49 -4.41
N PHE A 135 -9.38 9.02 -3.35
CA PHE A 135 -9.10 8.33 -2.11
C PHE A 135 -10.03 8.79 -0.98
N GLY A 136 -10.34 7.87 -0.07
CA GLY A 136 -11.16 8.15 1.11
C GLY A 136 -10.98 7.12 2.21
N PHE A 137 -11.69 7.31 3.30
CA PHE A 137 -11.90 6.25 4.28
C PHE A 137 -13.20 5.51 3.97
N VAL A 138 -13.21 4.20 4.23
CA VAL A 138 -14.44 3.41 4.18
C VAL A 138 -15.42 3.98 5.20
N GLY A 139 -16.61 4.40 4.75
CA GLY A 139 -17.60 5.09 5.59
C GLY A 139 -17.37 6.61 5.76
N GLY A 140 -16.40 7.20 5.04
CA GLY A 140 -16.17 8.63 4.94
C GLY A 140 -15.29 9.24 6.05
N THR A 141 -15.19 8.60 7.21
CA THR A 141 -14.31 9.05 8.31
C THR A 141 -13.74 7.87 9.10
N THR A 142 -12.70 8.13 9.87
CA THR A 142 -12.16 7.16 10.83
C THR A 142 -12.96 7.18 12.13
N SER A 143 -13.04 6.05 12.82
CA SER A 143 -13.74 5.94 14.11
C SER A 143 -13.12 6.83 15.20
N SER A 144 -11.83 7.15 15.10
CA SER A 144 -11.14 8.07 16.02
C SER A 144 -11.29 9.55 15.63
N GLY A 145 -11.56 9.85 14.35
CA GLY A 145 -11.52 11.23 13.84
C GLY A 145 -10.13 11.86 13.80
N GLN A 146 -9.08 11.08 14.08
CA GLN A 146 -7.70 11.55 14.24
C GLN A 146 -6.89 11.58 12.93
N PHE A 147 -7.48 11.10 11.84
CA PHE A 147 -6.82 11.03 10.55
C PHE A 147 -7.69 11.64 9.48
N VAL A 148 -7.05 12.35 8.55
CA VAL A 148 -7.64 12.84 7.31
C VAL A 148 -6.87 12.27 6.14
N ILE A 149 -7.56 12.08 5.02
CA ILE A 149 -6.98 11.65 3.76
C ILE A 149 -7.29 12.69 2.69
N GLU A 150 -6.27 13.11 1.96
CA GLU A 150 -6.42 14.00 0.81
C GLU A 150 -6.95 13.21 -0.39
N GLU A 151 -8.12 13.60 -0.89
CA GLU A 151 -8.89 12.83 -1.88
C GLU A 151 -8.12 12.58 -3.19
N ILE A 152 -7.28 13.51 -3.63
CA ILE A 152 -6.57 13.40 -4.92
C ILE A 152 -5.20 12.76 -4.78
N THR A 153 -4.50 12.99 -3.66
CA THR A 153 -3.09 12.60 -3.50
C THR A 153 -2.92 11.32 -2.70
N GLY A 154 -3.97 10.87 -1.99
CA GLY A 154 -3.90 9.73 -1.08
C GLY A 154 -3.04 10.00 0.17
N VAL A 155 -2.66 11.25 0.42
CA VAL A 155 -1.86 11.63 1.59
C VAL A 155 -2.72 11.54 2.85
N ILE A 156 -2.27 10.75 3.83
CA ILE A 156 -2.90 10.61 5.13
C ILE A 156 -2.13 11.42 6.16
N ARG A 157 -2.85 12.26 6.92
CA ARG A 157 -2.29 13.11 7.96
C ARG A 157 -3.02 12.96 9.27
N LEU A 158 -2.34 13.28 10.35
CA LEU A 158 -2.98 13.48 11.65
C LEU A 158 -3.88 14.73 11.62
N HIS A 159 -5.02 14.62 12.27
CA HIS A 159 -6.04 15.65 12.38
C HIS A 159 -6.56 15.72 13.82
N GLY A 160 -6.63 16.92 14.38
CA GLY A 160 -7.09 17.14 15.77
C GLY A 160 -5.96 17.22 16.80
N GLU A 161 -6.32 17.11 18.08
CA GLU A 161 -5.37 17.16 19.20
C GLU A 161 -4.63 15.82 19.41
N LYS A 162 -3.66 15.83 20.34
CA LYS A 162 -2.66 14.78 20.62
C LYS A 162 -3.22 13.36 20.46
N ILE A 163 -2.46 12.49 19.78
CA ILE A 163 -2.78 11.06 19.63
C ILE A 163 -3.03 10.45 21.02
N SER A 164 -4.02 9.57 21.12
CA SER A 164 -4.36 8.92 22.39
C SER A 164 -3.38 7.78 22.67
N LEU A 165 -2.71 7.82 23.84
CA LEU A 165 -1.65 6.87 24.23
C LEU A 165 -2.17 5.52 24.74
N ASP A 166 -3.50 5.38 24.84
CA ASP A 166 -4.17 4.14 25.26
C ASP A 166 -4.18 3.05 24.18
N ARG A 167 -3.62 3.36 23.00
CA ARG A 167 -3.56 2.46 21.84
C ARG A 167 -2.16 2.43 21.25
N ASP A 168 -1.65 1.23 21.01
CA ASP A 168 -0.35 1.05 20.33
C ASP A 168 -0.47 1.13 18.80
N LYS A 169 -1.70 1.09 18.26
CA LYS A 169 -1.97 1.21 16.82
C LYS A 169 -3.37 1.72 16.47
N TYR A 170 -3.50 2.22 15.25
CA TYR A 170 -4.76 2.52 14.57
C TYR A 170 -4.87 1.74 13.27
N GLU A 171 -6.06 1.18 13.00
CA GLU A 171 -6.35 0.50 11.74
C GLU A 171 -7.33 1.35 10.92
N LEU A 172 -6.87 1.84 9.77
CA LEU A 172 -7.63 2.70 8.88
C LEU A 172 -7.98 1.90 7.62
N ASN A 173 -9.27 1.70 7.38
CA ASN A 173 -9.75 1.13 6.12
C ASN A 173 -9.87 2.26 5.10
N VAL A 174 -9.05 2.22 4.06
CA VAL A 174 -9.06 3.21 2.97
C VAL A 174 -9.76 2.64 1.74
N THR A 175 -10.33 3.54 0.95
CA THR A 175 -10.99 3.23 -0.32
C THR A 175 -10.34 4.02 -1.45
N ALA A 176 -10.22 3.41 -2.62
CA ALA A 176 -9.93 4.05 -3.88
C ALA A 176 -11.15 3.89 -4.79
N MET A 177 -11.50 4.93 -5.53
CA MET A 177 -12.68 4.99 -6.40
C MET A 177 -12.30 5.68 -7.71
N ASP A 178 -12.63 5.10 -8.85
CA ASP A 178 -12.46 5.76 -10.14
C ASP A 178 -13.52 6.86 -10.36
N ASP A 179 -13.35 7.67 -11.40
CA ASP A 179 -14.32 8.69 -11.79
C ASP A 179 -15.08 8.37 -13.09
N GLY A 180 -14.83 7.18 -13.67
CA GLY A 180 -15.40 6.71 -14.93
C GLY A 180 -15.20 7.68 -16.10
N ALA A 181 -14.15 8.50 -16.05
CA ALA A 181 -13.82 9.51 -17.05
C ALA A 181 -13.03 8.94 -18.24
N CYS A 182 -12.51 7.71 -18.14
CA CYS A 182 -11.82 6.99 -19.22
C CYS A 182 -12.68 6.86 -20.48
N CYS A 183 -13.99 6.64 -20.31
CA CYS A 183 -14.90 6.28 -21.39
C CYS A 183 -16.27 6.96 -21.28
N LEU A 184 -17.02 6.99 -22.39
CA LEU A 184 -18.29 7.70 -22.49
C LEU A 184 -19.37 7.18 -21.53
N ASP A 185 -19.37 5.86 -21.29
CA ASP A 185 -20.36 5.17 -20.46
C ASP A 185 -19.84 4.85 -19.05
N GLY A 186 -18.55 5.12 -18.77
CA GLY A 186 -17.87 4.73 -17.53
C GLY A 186 -18.48 5.37 -16.28
N LYS A 187 -19.02 6.58 -16.41
CA LYS A 187 -19.70 7.29 -15.32
C LYS A 187 -20.90 6.56 -14.71
N ASN A 188 -21.47 5.59 -15.43
CA ASN A 188 -22.57 4.78 -14.94
C ASN A 188 -22.11 3.53 -14.17
N ASN A 189 -20.81 3.25 -14.17
CA ASN A 189 -20.21 2.07 -13.57
C ASN A 189 -18.92 2.46 -12.85
N ILE A 190 -19.04 3.02 -11.66
CA ILE A 190 -17.89 3.41 -10.83
C ILE A 190 -17.46 2.20 -9.99
N HIS A 191 -16.18 1.86 -10.04
CA HIS A 191 -15.59 0.80 -9.25
C HIS A 191 -14.89 1.35 -8.02
N THR A 192 -14.71 0.46 -7.05
CA THR A 192 -14.06 0.78 -5.78
C THR A 192 -13.25 -0.39 -5.30
N SER A 193 -12.06 -0.11 -4.76
CA SER A 193 -11.27 -1.09 -4.03
C SER A 193 -10.89 -0.57 -2.65
N THR A 194 -10.41 -1.48 -1.80
CA THR A 194 -10.04 -1.15 -0.41
C THR A 194 -8.65 -1.65 -0.05
N ALA A 195 -8.03 -0.99 0.92
CA ALA A 195 -6.77 -1.40 1.54
C ALA A 195 -6.77 -1.01 3.03
N VAL A 196 -5.79 -1.52 3.78
CA VAL A 196 -5.67 -1.26 5.23
C VAL A 196 -4.37 -0.49 5.53
N VAL A 197 -4.48 0.55 6.36
CA VAL A 197 -3.33 1.27 6.92
C VAL A 197 -3.27 1.01 8.42
N VAL A 198 -2.23 0.32 8.88
CA VAL A 198 -1.98 0.01 10.29
C VAL A 198 -0.92 0.99 10.82
N VAL A 199 -1.38 2.08 11.43
CA VAL A 199 -0.50 3.12 11.99
C VAL A 199 -0.03 2.68 13.37
N PHE A 200 1.25 2.42 13.54
CA PHE A 200 1.85 2.12 14.84
C PHE A 200 2.26 3.40 15.57
N ILE A 201 2.04 3.46 16.88
CA ILE A 201 2.42 4.61 17.71
C ILE A 201 3.76 4.32 18.40
N THR A 202 4.73 5.20 18.20
CA THR A 202 6.06 5.12 18.80
C THR A 202 6.18 6.03 20.01
N ASP A 203 6.63 5.44 21.12
CA ASP A 203 6.90 6.14 22.38
C ASP A 203 8.15 7.03 22.24
N VAL A 204 8.07 8.24 22.78
CA VAL A 204 9.15 9.23 22.83
C VAL A 204 9.52 9.46 24.28
N ASN A 205 10.82 9.45 24.59
CA ASN A 205 11.32 9.74 25.93
C ASN A 205 11.12 11.24 26.28
N ASP A 206 9.90 11.61 26.67
CA ASP A 206 9.51 12.98 27.01
C ASP A 206 9.16 13.14 28.50
N ASN A 207 9.14 12.05 29.25
CA ASN A 207 9.04 12.05 30.70
C ASN A 207 10.41 11.83 31.35
N LYS A 208 10.47 12.05 32.66
CA LYS A 208 11.69 11.87 33.44
C LYS A 208 11.40 11.01 34.66
N PRO A 209 12.38 10.22 35.16
CA PRO A 209 12.14 9.40 36.33
C PRO A 209 11.85 10.27 37.55
N VAL A 210 10.79 9.95 38.28
CA VAL A 210 10.38 10.68 39.49
C VAL A 210 10.29 9.75 40.69
N PHE A 211 10.89 10.15 41.81
CA PHE A 211 10.71 9.51 43.12
C PHE A 211 9.36 9.97 43.72
N LYS A 212 8.26 9.29 43.37
CA LYS A 212 6.90 9.70 43.74
C LYS A 212 6.66 9.73 45.25
N GLU A 213 7.32 8.86 46.02
CA GLU A 213 7.06 8.72 47.46
C GLU A 213 7.71 9.82 48.31
N CYS A 214 8.94 10.23 48.00
CA CYS A 214 9.71 11.17 48.83
C CYS A 214 10.79 11.89 48.02
N ALA A 215 10.94 13.20 48.25
CA ALA A 215 12.06 14.00 47.72
C ALA A 215 13.39 13.73 48.45
N SER A 216 13.33 13.18 49.67
CA SER A 216 14.49 12.85 50.49
C SER A 216 14.19 11.67 51.39
N TYR A 217 15.14 10.75 51.53
CA TYR A 217 15.03 9.56 52.37
C TYR A 217 15.94 9.68 53.60
N SER A 218 15.45 9.29 54.78
CA SER A 218 16.23 9.29 56.03
C SER A 218 16.15 7.93 56.76
N PRO A 219 16.64 6.84 56.15
CA PRO A 219 16.64 5.53 56.79
C PRO A 219 17.62 5.47 57.96
N LYS A 220 17.38 4.54 58.89
CA LYS A 220 18.27 4.26 60.02
C LYS A 220 18.89 2.87 59.85
N VAL A 221 20.17 2.74 60.18
CA VAL A 221 20.91 1.46 60.16
C VAL A 221 21.79 1.39 61.39
N GLU A 222 21.93 0.20 61.97
CA GLU A 222 22.80 -0.03 63.13
C GLU A 222 24.27 -0.08 62.71
N GLU A 223 25.16 0.48 63.54
CA GLU A 223 26.61 0.43 63.32
C GLU A 223 27.15 -1.01 63.21
N GLY A 224 26.51 -1.94 63.93
CA GLY A 224 26.80 -3.37 63.94
C GLY A 224 26.34 -4.13 62.70
N ALA A 225 25.58 -3.51 61.78
CA ALA A 225 25.01 -4.20 60.63
C ALA A 225 26.07 -4.93 59.78
N SER A 226 25.75 -6.16 59.35
CA SER A 226 26.63 -6.97 58.50
C SER A 226 26.76 -6.36 57.10
N ASN A 227 27.78 -6.75 56.35
CA ASN A 227 27.91 -6.37 54.94
C ASN A 227 26.71 -6.88 54.12
N GLY A 228 26.13 -6.05 53.25
CA GLY A 228 24.95 -6.39 52.46
C GLY A 228 23.63 -6.32 53.23
N SER A 229 23.60 -5.75 54.44
CA SER A 229 22.35 -5.52 55.17
C SER A 229 21.48 -4.50 54.41
N PRO A 230 20.18 -4.79 54.18
CA PRO A 230 19.29 -3.85 53.50
C PRO A 230 19.04 -2.60 54.36
N VAL A 231 19.11 -1.42 53.75
CA VAL A 231 18.93 -0.12 54.42
C VAL A 231 17.60 0.52 54.03
N ILE A 232 17.39 0.66 52.73
CA ILE A 232 16.15 1.20 52.16
C ILE A 232 16.01 0.72 50.72
N LYS A 233 14.78 0.59 50.23
CA LYS A 233 14.51 0.45 48.81
C LYS A 233 14.00 1.79 48.30
N VAL A 234 14.73 2.41 47.39
CA VAL A 234 14.26 3.62 46.70
C VAL A 234 13.52 3.21 45.44
N GLN A 235 12.48 3.97 45.07
CA GLN A 235 11.69 3.70 43.89
C GLN A 235 11.39 5.01 43.16
N ALA A 236 11.90 5.11 41.94
CA ALA A 236 11.46 6.08 40.96
C ALA A 236 10.65 5.37 39.87
N THR A 237 9.73 6.12 39.27
CA THR A 237 8.94 5.68 38.12
C THR A 237 9.08 6.69 37.02
N ASP A 238 9.20 6.23 35.80
CA ASP A 238 9.06 7.04 34.59
C ASP A 238 7.72 6.68 33.93
N GLU A 239 7.06 7.65 33.29
CA GLU A 239 5.74 7.45 32.67
C GLU A 239 5.83 6.99 31.20
N ASP A 240 7.03 7.03 30.61
CA ASP A 240 7.29 6.51 29.27
C ASP A 240 7.17 4.98 29.20
N LYS A 241 6.90 4.43 28.01
CA LYS A 241 6.79 2.98 27.78
C LYS A 241 8.13 2.33 27.43
N GLY A 242 8.17 1.01 27.54
CA GLY A 242 9.28 0.20 27.03
C GLY A 242 10.64 0.57 27.66
N VAL A 243 11.64 0.84 26.83
CA VAL A 243 12.99 1.21 27.27
C VAL A 243 13.09 2.63 27.79
N ASN A 244 12.23 3.54 27.34
CA ASN A 244 12.23 4.94 27.78
C ASN A 244 11.75 5.03 29.24
N GLY A 245 10.84 4.15 29.65
CA GLY A 245 10.37 4.03 31.03
C GLY A 245 11.32 3.30 32.01
N GLN A 246 12.46 2.76 31.53
CA GLN A 246 13.34 1.95 32.39
C GLN A 246 14.20 2.83 33.30
N VAL A 247 14.08 2.59 34.60
CA VAL A 247 14.82 3.32 35.64
C VAL A 247 16.00 2.50 36.13
N LYS A 248 17.18 3.12 36.18
CA LYS A 248 18.41 2.56 36.75
C LYS A 248 18.98 3.43 37.86
N TYR A 249 19.53 2.82 38.90
CA TYR A 249 19.98 3.50 40.12
C TYR A 249 21.50 3.47 40.26
N SER A 250 22.07 4.60 40.72
CA SER A 250 23.49 4.69 41.10
C SER A 250 23.69 5.67 42.25
N ILE A 251 24.77 5.50 43.02
CA ILE A 251 25.15 6.44 44.08
C ILE A 251 26.26 7.34 43.55
N VAL A 252 25.98 8.63 43.39
CA VAL A 252 26.93 9.62 42.84
C VAL A 252 27.97 10.05 43.86
N GLN A 253 27.60 10.19 45.14
CA GLN A 253 28.51 10.67 46.19
C GLN A 253 28.19 10.04 47.55
N GLN A 254 29.24 9.75 48.32
CA GLN A 254 29.17 9.36 49.73
C GLN A 254 30.20 10.20 50.52
N PRO A 255 29.78 11.25 51.24
CA PRO A 255 30.69 12.15 51.93
C PRO A 255 31.56 11.47 53.01
N ASN A 256 32.76 12.00 53.23
CA ASN A 256 33.58 11.83 54.45
C ASN A 256 34.20 10.45 54.79
N GLN A 257 34.55 9.57 53.85
CA GLN A 257 35.27 8.32 54.19
C GLN A 257 36.19 7.76 53.07
N LYS A 258 37.27 7.06 53.45
CA LYS A 258 38.04 6.16 52.56
C LYS A 258 37.17 4.94 52.20
N GLY A 259 36.52 4.98 51.03
CA GLY A 259 35.77 3.84 50.45
C GLY A 259 34.24 3.96 50.48
N THR A 260 33.58 3.07 49.76
CA THR A 260 32.11 3.01 49.61
C THR A 260 31.48 2.32 50.83
N LYS A 261 30.60 3.02 51.56
CA LYS A 261 29.88 2.50 52.75
C LYS A 261 28.51 1.92 52.43
N PHE A 262 27.96 2.29 51.29
CA PHE A 262 26.71 1.77 50.77
C PHE A 262 26.85 1.43 49.30
N THR A 263 26.05 0.48 48.85
CA THR A 263 25.84 0.14 47.43
C THR A 263 24.35 0.21 47.15
N VAL A 264 24.02 0.49 45.89
CA VAL A 264 22.64 0.38 45.39
C VAL A 264 22.64 -0.66 44.28
N ASP A 265 21.62 -1.50 44.29
CA ASP A 265 21.34 -2.38 43.18
C ASP A 265 20.73 -1.58 42.02
N GLU A 266 21.32 -1.69 40.83
CA GLU A 266 21.03 -0.84 39.67
C GLU A 266 19.59 -0.98 39.18
N GLU A 267 18.96 -2.14 39.33
CA GLU A 267 17.60 -2.38 38.81
C GLU A 267 16.53 -2.30 39.89
N THR A 268 16.82 -2.79 41.10
CA THR A 268 15.82 -2.87 42.17
C THR A 268 15.78 -1.64 43.06
N GLY A 269 16.80 -0.79 43.02
CA GLY A 269 16.92 0.38 43.90
C GLY A 269 17.18 0.01 45.37
N GLN A 270 17.56 -1.24 45.67
CA GLN A 270 17.88 -1.66 47.03
C GLN A 270 19.23 -1.10 47.46
N VAL A 271 19.21 -0.19 48.43
CA VAL A 271 20.41 0.32 49.09
C VAL A 271 20.78 -0.63 50.22
N SER A 272 22.05 -1.03 50.28
CA SER A 272 22.57 -1.95 51.28
C SER A 272 23.90 -1.45 51.86
N THR A 273 24.25 -1.90 53.06
CA THR A 273 25.55 -1.62 53.67
C THR A 273 26.68 -2.25 52.86
N ASN A 274 27.80 -1.55 52.77
CA ASN A 274 29.03 -2.01 52.15
C ASN A 274 30.19 -1.81 53.13
N LYS A 275 30.61 -2.89 53.78
CA LYS A 275 31.81 -2.90 54.61
C LYS A 275 32.96 -3.46 53.76
N VAL A 276 33.84 -2.58 53.28
CA VAL A 276 35.17 -3.00 52.84
C VAL A 276 35.87 -3.60 54.06
N ARG A 277 36.05 -4.92 54.10
CA ARG A 277 36.86 -5.58 55.13
C ARG A 277 38.26 -5.00 55.06
N PHE A 278 38.67 -4.22 56.06
CA PHE A 278 40.09 -4.04 56.31
C PHE A 278 40.60 -5.40 56.82
N VAL A 279 41.36 -6.08 55.97
CA VAL A 279 42.22 -7.17 56.42
C VAL A 279 43.30 -6.49 57.25
N ASN A 280 43.20 -6.57 58.58
CA ASN A 280 44.29 -6.14 59.45
C ASN A 280 45.44 -7.12 59.23
N PHE A 281 46.57 -6.61 58.72
CA PHE A 281 47.88 -7.26 58.83
C PHE A 281 48.54 -6.82 60.13
#